data_AF-A0A1I1NCL3-F1
#
_entry.id   AF-A0A1I1NCL3-F1
#
_cell.length_a   1.000
_cell.length_b   1.000
_cell.length_c   1.000
_cell.angle_alpha   90.00
_cell.angle_beta   90.00
_cell.angle_gamma   90.00
#
_symmetry.space_group_name_H-M   'P 1'
#
loop_
_entity.id
_entity.type
_entity.pdbx_description
1 polymer ?
#
loop_
_entity_poly.entity_id
_entity_poly.type
_entity_poly.pdbx_seq_one_letter_code
_entity_poly.pdbx_strand_id
1 'polypeptide(L)'
;MILPTYDNISNAYDKANKMYDFYAGKARRARKFEYFEKYAELRANEYAKCQRLLYLRIRKHSSIHSEKFGQRTDFEKQSAIWVAETKTLQKAKRQRDFESKIRVVLWFMQARFCADYGEFNCDNCSRVFEHSPATIMRGKEKLYNCVCGYCANGISGEYIYN
;
A
#
# COMPACT_ATOMS: atom_id res chain seq x y z
N MET A 1 -35.89 -14.37 -12.44
CA MET A 1 -34.77 -13.42 -12.26
C MET A 1 -33.74 -14.09 -11.36
N ILE A 2 -32.61 -14.55 -11.91
CA ILE A 2 -31.59 -15.28 -11.13
C ILE A 2 -30.81 -14.24 -10.32
N LEU A 3 -30.86 -14.32 -8.99
CA LEU A 3 -30.07 -13.43 -8.14
C LEU A 3 -28.58 -13.77 -8.31
N PRO A 4 -27.69 -12.77 -8.48
CA PRO A 4 -26.26 -13.02 -8.63
C PRO A 4 -25.69 -13.75 -7.39
N THR A 5 -24.77 -14.69 -7.64
CA THR A 5 -24.08 -15.43 -6.58
C THR A 5 -23.12 -14.52 -5.80
N TYR A 6 -22.75 -14.93 -4.59
CA TYR A 6 -21.79 -14.19 -3.77
C TYR A 6 -20.44 -14.01 -4.49
N ASP A 7 -19.98 -15.03 -5.22
CA ASP A 7 -18.73 -14.98 -5.99
C ASP A 7 -18.83 -13.97 -7.14
N ASN A 8 -19.96 -13.93 -7.84
CA ASN A 8 -20.17 -12.94 -8.90
C ASN A 8 -20.15 -11.51 -8.36
N ILE A 9 -20.76 -11.29 -7.19
CA ILE A 9 -20.76 -9.97 -6.53
C ILE A 9 -19.34 -9.61 -6.05
N SER A 10 -18.62 -10.58 -5.47
CA SER A 10 -17.24 -10.38 -4.98
C SER A 10 -16.27 -10.07 -6.13
N ASN A 11 -16.33 -10.82 -7.22
CA ASN A 11 -15.53 -10.58 -8.42
C ASN A 11 -15.83 -9.20 -9.04
N ALA A 12 -17.10 -8.81 -9.08
CA ALA A 12 -17.49 -7.49 -9.56
C ALA A 12 -16.97 -6.37 -8.64
N TYR A 13 -17.01 -6.57 -7.33
CA TYR A 13 -16.47 -5.64 -6.34
C TYR A 13 -14.96 -5.46 -6.52
N ASP A 14 -14.21 -6.56 -6.61
CA ASP A 14 -12.75 -6.51 -6.79
C ASP A 14 -12.36 -5.83 -8.11
N LYS A 15 -13.12 -6.07 -9.19
CA LYS A 15 -12.92 -5.38 -10.47
C LYS A 15 -13.17 -3.87 -10.35
N ALA A 16 -14.27 -3.45 -9.72
CA ALA A 16 -14.57 -2.05 -9.49
C ALA A 16 -13.48 -1.37 -8.63
N ASN A 17 -13.00 -2.06 -7.60
CA ASN A 17 -11.95 -1.55 -6.71
C ASN A 17 -10.61 -1.36 -7.45
N LYS A 18 -10.23 -2.31 -8.32
CA LYS A 18 -9.06 -2.15 -9.21
C LYS A 18 -9.19 -0.95 -10.14
N MET A 19 -10.38 -0.72 -10.70
CA MET A 19 -10.64 0.42 -11.58
C MET A 19 -10.62 1.76 -10.82
N TYR A 20 -11.13 1.78 -9.59
CA TYR A 20 -11.04 2.93 -8.69
C TYR A 20 -9.57 3.34 -8.46
N ASP A 21 -8.70 2.39 -8.12
CA ASP A 21 -7.27 2.65 -7.92
C ASP A 21 -6.56 3.07 -9.22
N PHE A 22 -6.94 2.45 -10.35
CA PHE A 22 -6.42 2.82 -11.66
C PHE A 22 -6.73 4.28 -11.99
N TYR A 23 -7.99 4.72 -11.84
CA TYR A 23 -8.39 6.09 -12.10
C TYR A 23 -7.78 7.07 -11.10
N ALA A 24 -7.64 6.69 -9.83
CA ALA A 24 -6.91 7.48 -8.84
C ALA A 24 -5.43 7.68 -9.24
N GLY A 25 -4.78 6.65 -9.79
CA GLY A 25 -3.43 6.74 -10.32
C GLY A 25 -3.32 7.60 -11.59
N LYS A 26 -4.34 7.58 -12.46
CA LYS A 26 -4.39 8.43 -13.66
C LYS A 26 -4.63 9.90 -13.31
N ALA A 27 -5.55 10.20 -12.40
CA ALA A 27 -5.80 11.56 -11.91
C ALA A 27 -4.54 12.18 -11.31
N ARG A 28 -3.82 11.45 -10.44
CA ARG A 28 -2.55 11.94 -9.83
C ARG A 28 -1.43 12.24 -10.84
N ARG A 29 -1.45 11.59 -12.01
CA ARG A 29 -0.43 11.78 -13.07
C ARG A 29 -0.89 12.74 -14.17
N ALA A 30 -2.13 13.23 -14.12
CA ALA A 30 -2.65 14.14 -15.13
C ALA A 30 -1.91 15.48 -15.05
N ARG A 31 -1.35 15.92 -16.18
CA ARG A 31 -0.64 17.21 -16.30
C ARG A 31 -1.56 18.36 -16.73
N LYS A 32 -2.77 18.05 -17.19
CA LYS A 32 -3.82 19.04 -17.54
C LYS A 32 -5.05 18.83 -16.66
N PHE A 33 -5.71 19.93 -16.34
CA PHE A 33 -6.86 19.97 -15.44
C PHE A 33 -8.06 19.16 -15.98
N GLU A 34 -8.39 19.28 -17.26
CA GLU A 34 -9.49 18.52 -17.90
C GLU A 34 -9.35 16.99 -17.73
N TYR A 35 -8.11 16.48 -17.84
CA TYR A 35 -7.83 15.07 -17.62
C TYR A 35 -7.93 14.69 -16.15
N PHE A 36 -7.53 15.58 -15.24
CA PHE A 36 -7.72 15.36 -13.81
C PHE A 36 -9.20 15.21 -13.47
N GLU A 37 -10.05 16.14 -13.94
CA GLU A 37 -11.50 16.11 -13.71
C GLU A 37 -12.14 14.85 -14.29
N LYS A 38 -11.82 14.51 -15.54
CA LYS A 38 -12.30 13.27 -16.18
C LYS A 38 -11.99 12.03 -15.33
N TYR A 39 -10.75 11.88 -14.87
CA TYR A 39 -10.37 10.72 -14.06
C TYR A 39 -10.91 10.79 -12.63
N ALA A 40 -11.15 11.98 -12.08
CA ALA A 40 -11.82 12.15 -10.80
C ALA A 40 -13.28 11.70 -10.86
N GLU A 41 -14.00 12.05 -11.92
CA GLU A 41 -15.38 11.61 -12.15
C GLU A 41 -15.47 10.10 -12.34
N LEU A 42 -14.62 9.53 -13.20
CA LEU A 42 -14.54 8.07 -13.40
C LEU A 42 -14.22 7.33 -12.09
N ARG A 43 -13.33 7.89 -11.27
CA ARG A 43 -13.03 7.35 -9.93
C ARG A 43 -14.26 7.41 -9.02
N ALA A 44 -14.99 8.53 -9.00
CA ALA A 44 -16.20 8.68 -8.20
C ALA A 44 -17.29 7.66 -8.58
N ASN A 45 -17.45 7.41 -9.89
CA ASN A 45 -18.38 6.41 -10.40
C ASN A 45 -18.02 4.98 -9.96
N GLU A 46 -16.74 4.60 -10.05
CA GLU A 46 -16.29 3.29 -9.55
C GLU A 46 -16.41 3.18 -8.02
N TYR A 47 -16.18 4.27 -7.28
CA TYR A 47 -16.41 4.30 -5.83
C TYR A 47 -17.87 4.04 -5.47
N ALA A 48 -18.82 4.71 -6.13
CA ALA A 48 -20.25 4.48 -5.94
C ALA A 48 -20.64 3.03 -6.28
N LYS A 49 -20.03 2.45 -7.30
CA LYS A 49 -20.22 1.04 -7.68
C LYS A 49 -19.67 0.08 -6.62
N CYS A 50 -18.47 0.34 -6.08
CA CYS A 50 -17.89 -0.42 -4.97
C CYS A 50 -18.83 -0.41 -3.76
N GLN A 51 -19.39 0.75 -3.38
CA GLN A 51 -20.33 0.86 -2.26
C GLN A 51 -21.59 0.02 -2.46
N ARG A 52 -22.19 0.06 -3.66
CA ARG A 52 -23.36 -0.76 -3.98
C ARG A 52 -23.05 -2.26 -3.96
N LEU A 53 -21.91 -2.67 -4.51
CA LEU A 53 -21.50 -4.07 -4.55
C LEU A 53 -21.12 -4.60 -3.16
N LEU A 54 -20.48 -3.78 -2.33
CA LEU A 54 -20.18 -4.11 -0.93
C LEU A 54 -21.47 -4.37 -0.15
N TYR A 55 -22.46 -3.49 -0.29
CA TYR A 55 -23.77 -3.66 0.32
C TYR A 55 -24.44 -4.97 -0.10
N LEU A 56 -24.43 -5.29 -1.41
CA LEU A 56 -24.99 -6.54 -1.92
C LEU A 56 -24.20 -7.78 -1.43
N ARG A 57 -22.88 -7.68 -1.38
CA ARG A 57 -21.98 -8.76 -0.93
C ARG A 57 -22.29 -9.13 0.51
N ILE A 58 -22.38 -8.12 1.38
CA ILE A 58 -22.68 -8.33 2.79
C ILE A 58 -24.11 -8.85 2.96
N ARG A 59 -25.11 -8.26 2.29
CA ARG A 59 -26.50 -8.75 2.36
C ARG A 59 -26.61 -10.22 1.93
N LYS A 60 -25.88 -10.62 0.89
CA LYS A 60 -25.84 -12.01 0.44
C LYS A 60 -25.12 -12.92 1.44
N HIS A 61 -23.98 -12.49 1.99
CA HIS A 61 -23.26 -13.20 3.05
C HIS A 61 -24.15 -13.44 4.27
N SER A 62 -24.77 -12.39 4.79
CA SER A 62 -25.69 -12.47 5.93
C SER A 62 -26.91 -13.36 5.66
N SER A 63 -27.44 -13.35 4.43
CA SER A 63 -28.52 -14.25 4.04
C SER A 63 -28.11 -15.73 4.02
N ILE A 64 -26.82 -16.02 3.76
CA ILE A 64 -26.26 -17.39 3.82
C ILE A 64 -26.11 -17.84 5.29
N HIS A 65 -25.79 -16.92 6.19
CA HIS A 65 -25.60 -17.20 7.62
C HIS A 65 -26.88 -17.08 8.47
N SER A 66 -28.05 -16.91 7.84
CA SER A 66 -29.35 -16.75 8.53
C SER A 66 -29.40 -15.57 9.51
N GLU A 67 -28.50 -14.60 9.37
CA GLU A 67 -28.47 -13.40 10.20
C GLU A 67 -29.54 -12.43 9.69
N LYS A 68 -30.63 -12.29 10.45
CA LYS A 68 -31.67 -11.30 10.18
C LYS A 68 -31.24 -9.95 10.72
N PHE A 69 -30.70 -9.08 9.87
CA PHE A 69 -30.55 -7.67 10.21
C PHE A 69 -31.94 -7.03 10.20
N GLY A 70 -32.48 -6.75 11.39
CA GLY A 70 -33.82 -6.18 11.54
C GLY A 70 -33.92 -4.77 10.98
N GLN A 71 -32.83 -3.99 11.03
CA GLN A 71 -32.77 -2.62 10.52
C GLN A 71 -31.40 -2.27 9.92
N ARG A 72 -31.36 -1.28 9.01
CA ARG A 72 -30.13 -0.74 8.40
C ARG A 72 -29.08 -0.32 9.44
N THR A 73 -29.54 0.09 10.62
CA THR A 73 -28.74 0.47 11.78
C THR A 73 -27.86 -0.67 12.30
N ASP A 74 -28.35 -1.90 12.28
CA ASP A 74 -27.58 -3.07 12.77
C ASP A 74 -26.46 -3.44 11.78
N PHE A 75 -26.72 -3.24 10.49
CA PHE A 75 -25.74 -3.40 9.43
C PHE A 75 -24.61 -2.35 9.53
N GLU A 76 -24.97 -1.09 9.77
CA GLU A 76 -24.00 -0.01 9.94
C GLU A 76 -23.11 -0.26 11.18
N LYS A 77 -23.68 -0.77 12.27
CA LYS A 77 -22.93 -1.18 13.47
C LYS A 77 -21.95 -2.31 13.18
N GLN A 78 -22.38 -3.39 12.54
CA GLN A 78 -21.49 -4.51 12.22
C GLN A 78 -20.41 -4.13 11.20
N SER A 79 -20.75 -3.33 10.18
CA SER A 79 -19.76 -2.82 9.24
C SER A 79 -18.73 -1.94 9.94
N ALA A 80 -19.14 -1.13 10.93
CA ALA A 80 -18.22 -0.32 11.72
C ALA A 80 -17.28 -1.20 12.56
N ILE A 81 -17.78 -2.27 13.17
CA ILE A 81 -16.98 -3.25 13.92
C ILE A 81 -15.96 -3.91 12.99
N TRP A 82 -16.39 -4.44 11.84
CA TRP A 82 -15.50 -5.10 10.89
C TRP A 82 -14.41 -4.17 10.33
N VAL A 83 -14.75 -2.91 10.05
CA VAL A 83 -13.77 -1.90 9.64
C VAL A 83 -12.78 -1.59 10.76
N ALA A 84 -13.24 -1.50 12.01
CA ALA A 84 -12.37 -1.29 13.16
C ALA A 84 -11.39 -2.45 13.34
N GLU A 85 -11.87 -3.70 13.29
CA GLU A 85 -11.06 -4.92 13.37
C GLU A 85 -10.06 -5.01 12.22
N THR A 86 -10.49 -4.71 10.99
CA THR A 86 -9.58 -4.70 9.83
C THR A 86 -8.47 -3.67 10.01
N LYS A 87 -8.80 -2.48 10.54
CA LYS A 87 -7.81 -1.44 10.85
C LYS A 87 -6.84 -1.90 11.93
N THR A 88 -7.29 -2.56 13.01
CA THR A 88 -6.39 -3.07 14.06
C THR A 88 -5.46 -4.15 13.52
N LEU A 89 -5.97 -5.10 12.73
CA LEU A 89 -5.17 -6.13 12.06
C LEU A 89 -4.13 -5.51 11.12
N GLN A 90 -4.49 -4.51 10.33
CA GLN A 90 -3.56 -3.80 9.46
C GLN A 90 -2.50 -3.01 10.24
N LYS A 91 -2.86 -2.40 11.37
CA LYS A 91 -1.89 -1.73 12.25
C LYS A 91 -0.90 -2.75 12.84
N ALA A 92 -1.40 -3.88 13.33
CA ALA A 92 -0.55 -4.95 13.85
C ALA A 92 0.38 -5.55 12.77
N LYS A 93 -0.11 -5.70 11.53
CA LYS A 93 0.72 -6.12 10.39
C LYS A 93 1.81 -5.09 10.08
N ARG A 94 1.47 -3.81 10.03
CA ARG A 94 2.43 -2.72 9.79
C ARG A 94 3.49 -2.63 10.87
N GLN A 95 3.11 -2.81 12.13
CA GLN A 95 4.05 -2.84 13.24
C GLN A 95 5.00 -4.02 13.13
N ARG A 96 4.49 -5.24 12.89
CA ARG A 96 5.33 -6.41 12.66
C ARG A 96 6.29 -6.20 11.49
N ASP A 97 5.80 -5.69 10.37
CA ASP A 97 6.64 -5.37 9.21
C ASP A 97 7.73 -4.35 9.54
N PHE A 98 7.41 -3.31 10.33
CA PHE A 98 8.37 -2.29 10.74
C PHE A 98 9.47 -2.88 11.63
N GLU A 99 9.12 -3.75 12.58
CA GLU A 99 10.05 -4.41 13.49
C GLU A 99 10.89 -5.48 12.78
N SER A 100 10.31 -6.21 11.83
CA SER A 100 10.98 -7.34 11.19
C SER A 100 11.83 -6.96 9.97
N LYS A 101 11.41 -5.98 9.16
CA LYS A 101 12.04 -5.69 7.87
C LYS A 101 13.24 -4.76 8.01
N ILE A 102 14.26 -5.05 7.21
CA ILE A 102 15.40 -4.15 7.00
C ILE A 102 14.92 -2.94 6.18
N ARG A 103 15.32 -1.76 6.60
CA ARG A 103 15.02 -0.49 5.93
C ARG A 103 16.33 0.21 5.61
N VAL A 104 16.49 0.58 4.34
CA VAL A 104 17.64 1.32 3.82
C VAL A 104 17.22 2.77 3.62
N VAL A 105 17.96 3.70 4.21
CA VAL A 105 17.73 5.14 4.09
C VAL A 105 18.97 5.79 3.48
N LEU A 106 18.85 6.25 2.25
CA LEU A 106 19.91 7.00 1.57
C LEU A 106 20.02 8.40 2.20
N TRP A 107 21.25 8.85 2.43
CA TRP A 107 21.50 10.19 2.99
C TRP A 107 21.17 11.28 1.97
N PHE A 108 21.45 11.03 0.70
CA PHE A 108 21.17 11.95 -0.40
C PHE A 108 20.28 11.27 -1.43
N MET A 109 19.12 11.86 -1.71
CA MET A 109 18.14 11.36 -2.70
C MET A 109 18.38 11.91 -4.12
N GLN A 110 19.56 12.48 -4.39
CA GLN A 110 19.81 13.17 -5.65
C GLN A 110 20.25 12.18 -6.74
N ALA A 111 19.51 12.09 -7.82
CA ALA A 111 19.84 11.27 -9.00
C ALA A 111 20.79 11.99 -9.98
N ARG A 112 21.80 12.70 -9.48
CA ARG A 112 22.79 13.38 -10.32
C ARG A 112 24.08 12.58 -10.31
N PHE A 113 24.45 12.03 -11.47
CA PHE A 113 25.70 11.29 -11.67
C PHE A 113 26.97 12.10 -11.36
N CYS A 114 26.88 13.42 -11.28
CA CYS A 114 28.00 14.34 -11.01
C CYS A 114 27.99 14.92 -9.59
N ALA A 115 27.18 14.36 -8.68
CA ALA A 115 27.18 14.81 -7.29
C ALA A 115 28.41 14.25 -6.58
N ASP A 116 29.35 15.13 -6.25
CA ASP A 116 30.46 14.82 -5.35
C ASP A 116 29.93 14.86 -3.91
N TYR A 117 29.79 13.68 -3.30
CA TYR A 117 29.34 13.55 -1.92
C TYR A 117 30.51 13.54 -0.93
N GLY A 118 31.76 13.56 -1.42
CA GLY A 118 32.95 13.30 -0.64
C GLY A 118 33.22 11.80 -0.42
N GLU A 119 34.34 11.50 0.22
CA GLU A 119 34.74 10.15 0.58
C GLU A 119 34.13 9.71 1.92
N PHE A 120 33.55 8.53 1.94
CA PHE A 120 32.98 7.88 3.11
C PHE A 120 33.63 6.53 3.36
N ASN A 121 33.70 6.13 4.63
CA ASN A 121 34.15 4.80 5.00
C ASN A 121 32.96 3.91 5.40
N CYS A 122 32.89 2.70 4.85
CA CYS A 122 31.77 1.79 5.08
C CYS A 122 31.91 1.07 6.43
N ASP A 123 30.90 1.19 7.30
CA ASP A 123 30.85 0.52 8.61
C ASP A 123 30.90 -1.02 8.51
N ASN A 124 30.47 -1.59 7.38
CA ASN A 124 30.37 -3.04 7.19
C ASN A 124 31.61 -3.67 6.54
N CYS A 125 32.21 -3.00 5.54
CA CYS A 125 33.34 -3.57 4.79
C CYS A 125 34.63 -2.75 4.86
N SER A 126 34.60 -1.63 5.58
CA SER A 126 35.75 -0.71 5.79
C SER A 126 36.40 -0.17 4.52
N ARG A 127 35.69 -0.25 3.38
CA ARG A 127 36.12 0.33 2.12
C ARG A 127 35.71 1.80 2.05
N VAL A 128 36.57 2.60 1.45
CA VAL A 128 36.27 3.98 1.07
C VAL A 128 35.41 4.00 -0.20
N PHE A 129 34.41 4.88 -0.24
CA PHE A 129 33.53 5.06 -1.39
C PHE A 129 33.08 6.52 -1.51
N GLU A 130 32.70 6.94 -2.72
CA GLU A 130 32.39 8.35 -3.03
C GLU A 130 30.90 8.60 -3.38
N HIS A 131 30.10 7.55 -3.44
CA HIS A 131 28.66 7.66 -3.71
C HIS A 131 27.86 7.91 -2.42
N SER A 132 26.58 8.27 -2.53
CA SER A 132 25.72 8.49 -1.35
C SER A 132 25.77 7.30 -0.37
N PRO A 133 26.05 7.54 0.92
CA PRO A 133 25.92 6.52 1.96
C PRO A 133 24.46 6.16 2.22
N ALA A 134 24.29 5.00 2.86
CA ALA A 134 23.02 4.52 3.36
C ALA A 134 23.09 4.16 4.85
N THR A 135 22.03 4.49 5.58
CA THR A 135 21.76 4.01 6.94
C THR A 135 20.87 2.77 6.87
N ILE A 136 21.25 1.73 7.62
CA ILE A 136 20.48 0.47 7.69
C ILE A 136 19.81 0.38 9.06
N MET A 137 18.50 0.18 9.06
CA MET A 137 17.69 0.07 10.27
C MET A 137 16.83 -1.18 10.28
N ARG A 138 16.54 -1.71 11.47
CA ARG A 138 15.55 -2.75 11.71
C ARG A 138 14.67 -2.32 12.90
N GLY A 139 13.38 -2.12 12.68
CA GLY A 139 12.54 -1.48 13.69
C GLY A 139 13.11 -0.11 14.09
N LYS A 140 13.32 0.11 15.39
CA LYS A 140 13.95 1.33 15.92
C LYS A 140 15.48 1.24 16.00
N GLU A 141 16.04 0.07 15.77
CA GLU A 141 17.47 -0.18 15.90
C GLU A 141 18.20 0.27 14.63
N LYS A 142 19.27 1.04 14.80
CA LYS A 142 20.19 1.41 13.73
C LYS A 142 21.32 0.37 13.72
N LEU A 143 21.33 -0.49 12.70
CA LEU A 143 22.34 -1.53 12.55
C LEU A 143 23.66 -0.96 12.04
N TYR A 144 23.57 -0.06 11.06
CA TYR A 144 24.73 0.61 10.45
C TYR A 144 24.38 2.04 10.07
N ASN A 145 25.33 2.96 10.24
CA ASN A 145 25.12 4.39 9.99
C ASN A 145 25.58 4.81 8.59
N CYS A 146 26.73 4.29 8.16
CA CYS A 146 27.37 4.62 6.91
C CYS A 146 27.71 3.33 6.16
N VAL A 147 26.91 2.97 5.16
CA VAL A 147 27.12 1.74 4.38
C VAL A 147 27.18 2.06 2.90
N CYS A 148 28.10 1.39 2.21
CA CYS A 148 28.20 1.51 0.77
C CYS A 148 27.03 0.79 0.06
N GLY A 149 26.75 1.15 -1.21
CA GLY A 149 25.61 0.60 -1.94
C GLY A 149 25.66 -0.93 -2.08
N TYR A 150 26.86 -1.49 -2.26
CA TYR A 150 27.05 -2.94 -2.34
C TYR A 150 26.62 -3.65 -1.05
N CYS A 151 27.07 -3.16 0.11
CA CYS A 151 26.71 -3.74 1.39
C CYS A 151 25.25 -3.47 1.75
N ALA A 152 24.71 -2.29 1.42
CA ALA A 152 23.30 -1.98 1.63
C ALA A 152 22.40 -2.95 0.87
N ASN A 153 22.70 -3.24 -0.40
CA ASN A 153 21.96 -4.20 -1.22
C ASN A 153 22.11 -5.65 -0.69
N GLY A 154 23.32 -6.03 -0.28
CA GLY A 154 23.57 -7.35 0.30
C GLY A 154 22.81 -7.59 1.61
N ILE A 155 22.67 -6.55 2.44
CA ILE A 155 21.98 -6.62 3.73
C ILE A 155 20.45 -6.51 3.56
N SER A 156 19.96 -5.70 2.61
CA SER A 156 18.52 -5.57 2.33
C SER A 156 17.94 -6.77 1.57
N GLY A 157 18.79 -7.61 0.96
CA GLY A 157 18.38 -8.75 0.15
C GLY A 157 17.85 -8.36 -1.23
N GLU A 158 17.99 -7.09 -1.63
CA GLU A 158 17.63 -6.62 -2.96
C GLU A 158 18.84 -6.76 -3.89
N TYR A 159 18.92 -7.88 -4.62
CA TYR A 159 19.70 -7.94 -5.86
C TYR A 159 19.05 -7.02 -6.90
N ILE A 160 19.41 -5.74 -6.90
CA ILE A 160 19.17 -4.83 -8.04
C ILE A 160 20.32 -5.01 -9.04
N TYR A 161 20.46 -6.20 -9.62
CA TYR A 161 21.20 -6.44 -10.86
C TYR A 161 20.59 -7.67 -11.55
N ASN A 162 19.57 -7.39 -12.36
CA ASN A 162 19.36 -8.02 -13.66
C ASN A 162 19.13 -6.89 -14.66
#